data_AF-A0A918VP75-F1
#
_entry.id   AF-A0A918VP75-F1
#
_cell.length_a   1.000
_cell.length_b   1.000
_cell.length_c   1.000
_cell.angle_alpha   90.00
_cell.angle_beta   90.00
_cell.angle_gamma   90.00
#
_symmetry.space_group_name_H-M   'P 1'
#
loop_
_entity.id
_entity.type
_entity.pdbx_description
1 polymer ?
#
loop_
_entity_poly.entity_id
_entity_poly.type
_entity_poly.pdbx_seq_one_letter_code
_entity_poly.pdbx_strand_id
1 'polypeptide(L)'
;MNFMLQGDTVAKSDKPLLLSVAETRDEDSVTRTMTLDGQQVFFRIAGVTPAPLQCLDFAVIASIFTAMRLGRPLHVAGPVSRTLLANIEEFQDAWHNWLPKQYKTVPVTADTEITEIRSDKNRSVVAFSGGLDSAYSILVHARGAVGRRSVAPAAGVLVHGLDIPLSSTHAFASAAKSARTALKTLDVPLATVTTNWREQLCHNWRMEHMAGVVASLNQFHGLADVAVVGSDEGYDEIDIPWGSNYVTNPLLSGAMQLRTEGGAKTRTERLAFVAANSELADKIRVCWENPDTGGNCGVCEKCVSTQLNYLAAGIEPQGFAKRATWWTIASAPVRSKGDLYFLLESHKAANRRGLHGMWRVAQSITILRHILARPRLWLLDEVKAAIRRNESLYRRLRPKGKTNE
;
A
#
# COMPACT_ATOMS: atom_id res chain seq x y z
N MET A 1 29.76 -43.10 16.87
CA MET A 1 28.57 -42.66 17.62
C MET A 1 27.73 -41.82 16.67
N ASN A 2 26.83 -42.49 15.94
CA ASN A 2 25.95 -41.86 14.95
C ASN A 2 24.81 -41.16 15.67
N PHE A 3 24.77 -39.84 15.62
CA PHE A 3 23.55 -39.09 15.95
C PHE A 3 22.75 -38.89 14.67
N MET A 4 21.80 -39.79 14.43
CA MET A 4 20.63 -39.53 13.59
C MET A 4 19.83 -38.42 14.26
N LEU A 5 19.78 -37.24 13.66
CA LEU A 5 18.72 -36.28 13.92
C LEU A 5 17.57 -36.63 12.98
N GLN A 6 16.53 -37.27 13.55
CA GLN A 6 15.25 -37.49 12.91
C GLN A 6 14.71 -36.16 12.41
N GLY A 7 14.49 -36.08 11.09
CA GLY A 7 13.74 -34.99 10.50
C GLY A 7 12.29 -35.11 10.92
N ASP A 8 11.79 -34.13 11.66
CA ASP A 8 10.35 -33.93 11.82
C ASP A 8 9.75 -33.54 10.47
N THR A 9 9.36 -34.54 9.69
CA THR A 9 8.40 -34.37 8.59
C THR A 9 7.05 -33.99 9.19
N VAL A 10 6.81 -32.68 9.30
CA VAL A 10 5.47 -32.14 9.53
C VAL A 10 4.60 -32.64 8.38
N ALA A 11 3.64 -33.53 8.68
CA ALA A 11 2.64 -33.97 7.73
C ALA A 11 1.94 -32.73 7.14
N LYS A 12 2.15 -32.49 5.85
CA LYS A 12 1.43 -31.44 5.11
C LYS A 12 -0.04 -31.82 5.10
N SER A 13 -0.85 -31.03 5.78
CA SER A 13 -2.30 -31.10 5.64
C SER A 13 -2.66 -30.65 4.22
N ASP A 14 -2.89 -31.59 3.31
CA ASP A 14 -3.43 -31.34 1.96
C ASP A 14 -4.88 -30.81 1.98
N LYS A 15 -5.48 -30.64 3.18
CA LYS A 15 -6.83 -30.11 3.31
C LYS A 15 -6.90 -28.66 2.78
N PRO A 16 -7.77 -28.37 1.80
CA PRO A 16 -7.92 -27.03 1.26
C PRO A 16 -8.35 -26.04 2.35
N LEU A 17 -7.90 -24.80 2.23
CA LEU A 17 -8.46 -23.66 2.94
C LEU A 17 -9.82 -23.36 2.33
N LEU A 18 -10.87 -23.48 3.13
CA LEU A 18 -12.23 -23.12 2.72
C LEU A 18 -12.48 -21.66 3.06
N LEU A 19 -12.88 -20.89 2.06
CA LEU A 19 -13.21 -19.48 2.16
C LEU A 19 -14.70 -19.28 1.90
N SER A 20 -15.39 -18.62 2.82
CA SER A 20 -16.79 -18.18 2.62
C SER A 20 -16.93 -16.71 3.00
N VAL A 21 -17.98 -16.05 2.48
CA VAL A 21 -18.25 -14.63 2.74
C VAL A 21 -19.71 -14.44 3.12
N ALA A 22 -19.95 -13.59 4.12
CA ALA A 22 -21.27 -13.07 4.47
C ALA A 22 -21.29 -11.54 4.35
N GLU A 23 -22.42 -10.97 3.95
CA GLU A 23 -22.66 -9.53 3.90
C GLU A 23 -23.82 -9.16 4.82
N THR A 24 -23.64 -8.12 5.62
CA THR A 24 -24.69 -7.48 6.43
C THR A 24 -24.76 -6.02 6.03
N ARG A 25 -25.98 -5.52 5.83
CA ARG A 25 -26.25 -4.13 5.43
C ARG A 25 -27.08 -3.46 6.50
N ASP A 26 -26.53 -2.37 7.03
CA ASP A 26 -27.20 -1.44 7.94
C ASP A 26 -27.56 -0.16 7.17
N GLU A 27 -28.28 0.79 7.80
CA GLU A 27 -28.66 2.05 7.17
C GLU A 27 -27.45 2.86 6.66
N ASP A 28 -26.39 2.92 7.46
CA ASP A 28 -25.20 3.76 7.19
C ASP A 28 -23.92 2.97 6.87
N SER A 29 -23.97 1.64 6.90
CA SER A 29 -22.77 0.81 6.75
C SER A 29 -23.04 -0.54 6.11
N VAL A 30 -22.01 -1.09 5.44
CA VAL A 30 -22.02 -2.45 4.92
C VAL A 30 -20.85 -3.19 5.54
N THR A 31 -21.09 -4.33 6.18
CA THR A 31 -20.03 -5.19 6.69
C THR A 31 -19.96 -6.47 5.90
N ARG A 32 -18.79 -6.78 5.35
CA ARG A 32 -18.50 -8.06 4.70
C ARG A 32 -17.50 -8.83 5.52
N THR A 33 -17.85 -10.04 5.91
CA THR A 33 -17.02 -10.91 6.73
C THR A 33 -16.65 -12.14 5.94
N MET A 34 -15.36 -12.32 5.67
CA MET A 34 -14.85 -13.57 5.14
C MET A 34 -14.40 -14.49 6.27
N THR A 35 -14.66 -15.79 6.14
CA THR A 35 -14.17 -16.83 7.04
C THR A 35 -13.21 -17.71 6.27
N LEU A 36 -11.96 -17.80 6.72
CA LEU A 36 -10.91 -18.64 6.15
C LEU A 36 -10.49 -19.67 7.20
N ASP A 37 -10.90 -20.93 7.02
CA ASP A 37 -10.58 -22.05 7.94
C ASP A 37 -10.89 -21.71 9.43
N GLY A 38 -12.04 -21.07 9.67
CA GLY A 38 -12.50 -20.64 11.00
C GLY A 38 -12.00 -19.26 11.45
N GLN A 39 -11.01 -18.68 10.77
CA GLN A 39 -10.52 -17.33 11.07
C GLN A 39 -11.36 -16.28 10.33
N GLN A 40 -11.86 -15.27 11.06
CA GLN A 40 -12.72 -14.24 10.50
C GLN A 40 -11.98 -12.93 10.21
N VAL A 41 -12.21 -12.39 9.01
CA VAL A 41 -11.75 -11.06 8.60
C VAL A 41 -12.94 -10.26 8.13
N PHE A 42 -13.10 -9.05 8.66
CA PHE A 42 -14.19 -8.15 8.28
C PHE A 42 -13.68 -6.96 7.48
N PHE A 43 -14.55 -6.42 6.63
CA PHE A 43 -14.42 -5.15 5.94
C PHE A 43 -15.73 -4.38 6.17
N ARG A 44 -15.68 -3.35 7.03
CA ARG A 44 -16.81 -2.47 7.30
C ARG A 44 -16.67 -1.19 6.47
N ILE A 45 -17.56 -0.99 5.52
CA ILE A 45 -17.61 0.16 4.62
C ILE A 45 -18.59 1.19 5.17
N ALA A 46 -18.20 2.47 5.16
CA ALA A 46 -19.06 3.60 5.52
C ALA A 46 -18.76 4.83 4.64
N GLY A 47 -19.68 5.79 4.64
CA GLY A 47 -19.57 7.07 3.91
C GLY A 47 -19.98 7.01 2.43
N VAL A 48 -19.77 5.87 1.77
CA VAL A 48 -20.29 5.58 0.43
C VAL A 48 -20.75 4.12 0.40
N THR A 49 -22.04 3.90 0.15
CA THR A 49 -22.63 2.56 0.17
C THR A 49 -22.28 1.78 -1.11
N PRO A 50 -21.59 0.63 -1.01
CA PRO A 50 -21.27 -0.19 -2.16
C PRO A 50 -22.49 -1.03 -2.63
N ALA A 51 -22.45 -1.48 -3.88
CA ALA A 51 -23.43 -2.43 -4.42
C ALA A 51 -23.38 -3.78 -3.68
N PRO A 52 -24.45 -4.60 -3.69
CA PRO A 52 -24.44 -5.99 -3.23
C PRO A 52 -23.29 -6.81 -3.81
N LEU A 53 -22.75 -7.74 -3.01
CA LEU A 53 -21.72 -8.66 -3.50
C LEU A 53 -22.26 -9.51 -4.64
N GLN A 54 -21.56 -9.47 -5.77
CA GLN A 54 -21.77 -10.35 -6.92
C GLN A 54 -20.51 -11.16 -7.27
N CYS A 55 -19.36 -10.78 -6.71
CA CYS A 55 -18.05 -11.37 -6.97
C CYS A 55 -17.21 -11.32 -5.68
N LEU A 56 -16.48 -12.40 -5.39
CA LEU A 56 -15.69 -12.58 -4.17
C LEU A 56 -14.19 -12.38 -4.39
N ASP A 57 -13.81 -11.68 -5.47
CA ASP A 57 -12.43 -11.36 -5.83
C ASP A 57 -11.62 -10.77 -4.66
N PHE A 58 -12.24 -9.87 -3.89
CA PHE A 58 -11.61 -9.26 -2.72
C PHE A 58 -11.12 -10.31 -1.70
N ALA A 59 -11.83 -11.43 -1.57
CA ALA A 59 -11.55 -12.43 -0.56
C ALA A 59 -10.39 -13.35 -1.00
N VAL A 60 -10.29 -13.65 -2.30
CA VAL A 60 -9.10 -14.29 -2.89
C VAL A 60 -7.88 -13.40 -2.70
N ILE A 61 -7.98 -12.12 -3.09
CA ILE A 61 -6.90 -11.14 -2.95
C ILE A 61 -6.48 -11.02 -1.48
N ALA A 62 -7.42 -10.94 -0.55
CA ALA A 62 -7.13 -10.84 0.89
C ALA A 62 -6.42 -12.08 1.45
N SER A 63 -6.62 -13.27 0.87
CA SER A 63 -6.13 -14.54 1.44
C SER A 63 -4.99 -15.20 0.67
N ILE A 64 -4.66 -14.74 -0.54
CA ILE A 64 -3.71 -15.42 -1.42
C ILE A 64 -2.35 -15.65 -0.77
N PHE A 65 -1.77 -14.62 -0.15
CA PHE A 65 -0.50 -14.79 0.56
C PHE A 65 -0.58 -15.80 1.70
N THR A 66 -1.71 -15.87 2.41
CA THR A 66 -1.91 -16.89 3.46
C THR A 66 -1.90 -18.29 2.87
N ALA A 67 -2.62 -18.52 1.77
CA ALA A 67 -2.65 -19.81 1.10
C ALA A 67 -1.24 -20.22 0.59
N MET A 68 -0.53 -19.29 -0.04
CA MET A 68 0.83 -19.49 -0.54
C MET A 68 1.83 -19.78 0.59
N ARG A 69 1.75 -19.11 1.75
CA ARG A 69 2.63 -19.36 2.91
C ARG A 69 2.39 -20.74 3.50
N LEU A 70 1.11 -21.11 3.64
CA LEU A 70 0.73 -22.42 4.19
C LEU A 70 0.97 -23.56 3.19
N GLY A 71 1.11 -23.25 1.90
CA GLY A 71 1.21 -24.24 0.84
C GLY A 71 -0.04 -25.11 0.74
N ARG A 72 -1.21 -24.54 1.05
CA ARG A 72 -2.51 -25.23 1.03
C ARG A 72 -3.38 -24.68 -0.11
N PRO A 73 -4.08 -25.54 -0.87
CA PRO A 73 -5.05 -25.09 -1.87
C PRO A 73 -6.10 -24.16 -1.25
N LEU A 74 -6.60 -23.19 -2.01
CA LEU A 74 -7.68 -22.28 -1.61
C LEU A 74 -8.94 -22.60 -2.42
N HIS A 75 -10.06 -22.81 -1.73
CA HIS A 75 -11.36 -23.00 -2.37
C HIS A 75 -12.35 -21.95 -1.85
N VAL A 76 -12.97 -21.22 -2.78
CA VAL A 76 -13.91 -20.13 -2.49
C VAL A 76 -15.35 -20.59 -2.71
N ALA A 77 -16.14 -20.55 -1.63
CA ALA A 77 -17.56 -20.84 -1.64
C ALA A 77 -18.36 -19.64 -2.20
N GLY A 78 -18.29 -19.43 -3.51
CA GLY A 78 -19.01 -18.38 -4.22
C GLY A 78 -18.35 -17.96 -5.54
N PRO A 79 -18.90 -16.93 -6.21
CA PRO A 79 -18.44 -16.50 -7.52
C PRO A 79 -17.10 -15.75 -7.46
N VAL A 80 -16.15 -16.13 -8.32
CA VAL A 80 -14.86 -15.43 -8.53
C VAL A 80 -14.68 -15.15 -10.01
N SER A 81 -14.07 -14.01 -10.37
CA SER A 81 -13.84 -13.68 -11.77
C SER A 81 -12.74 -14.54 -12.39
N ARG A 82 -12.97 -14.97 -13.64
CA ARG A 82 -11.96 -15.71 -14.42
C ARG A 82 -10.67 -14.92 -14.59
N THR A 83 -10.77 -13.61 -14.85
CA THR A 83 -9.57 -12.74 -14.95
C THR A 83 -8.75 -12.78 -13.67
N LEU A 84 -9.36 -12.71 -12.48
CA LEU A 84 -8.58 -12.77 -11.25
C LEU A 84 -7.91 -14.13 -11.07
N LEU A 85 -8.63 -15.22 -11.31
CA LEU A 85 -8.07 -16.57 -11.15
C LEU A 85 -6.84 -16.77 -12.05
N ALA A 86 -6.94 -16.41 -13.32
CA ALA A 86 -5.81 -16.46 -14.26
C ALA A 86 -4.65 -15.55 -13.81
N ASN A 87 -4.94 -14.32 -13.40
CA ASN A 87 -3.89 -13.40 -12.94
C ASN A 87 -3.23 -13.88 -11.64
N ILE A 88 -3.96 -14.55 -10.75
CA ILE A 88 -3.43 -15.07 -9.49
C ILE A 88 -2.49 -16.27 -9.73
N GLU A 89 -2.66 -17.03 -10.80
CA GLU A 89 -1.68 -18.06 -11.19
C GLU A 89 -0.31 -17.41 -11.49
N GLU A 90 -0.27 -16.38 -12.35
CA GLU A 90 0.97 -15.65 -12.64
C GLU A 90 1.51 -14.88 -11.42
N PHE A 91 0.62 -14.28 -10.62
CA PHE A 91 1.00 -13.62 -9.37
C PHE A 91 1.74 -14.59 -8.45
N GLN A 92 1.23 -15.81 -8.34
CA GLN A 92 1.84 -16.85 -7.52
C GLN A 92 3.22 -17.24 -8.03
N ASP A 93 3.38 -17.40 -9.35
CA ASP A 93 4.66 -17.70 -9.98
C ASP A 93 5.71 -16.62 -9.71
N ALA A 94 5.34 -15.34 -9.83
CA ALA A 94 6.23 -14.22 -9.54
C ALA A 94 6.71 -14.24 -8.07
N TRP A 95 5.79 -14.35 -7.12
CA TRP A 95 6.14 -14.36 -5.69
C TRP A 95 6.86 -15.63 -5.25
N HIS A 96 6.53 -16.79 -5.84
CA HIS A 96 7.26 -18.02 -5.62
C HIS A 96 8.68 -17.91 -6.18
N ASN A 97 8.87 -17.29 -7.35
CA ASN A 97 10.19 -17.08 -7.93
C ASN A 97 11.05 -16.15 -7.06
N TRP A 98 10.48 -15.05 -6.56
CA TRP A 98 11.20 -14.09 -5.73
C TRP A 98 11.53 -14.63 -4.34
N LEU A 99 10.58 -15.34 -3.71
CA LEU A 99 10.69 -15.81 -2.33
C LEU A 99 10.24 -17.28 -2.18
N PRO A 100 10.91 -18.25 -2.84
CA PRO A 100 10.45 -19.65 -2.96
C PRO A 100 10.40 -20.41 -1.64
N LYS A 101 11.12 -19.91 -0.62
CA LYS A 101 11.10 -20.45 0.74
C LYS A 101 9.90 -19.97 1.56
N GLN A 102 9.33 -18.82 1.23
CA GLN A 102 8.22 -18.20 1.96
C GLN A 102 6.87 -18.47 1.30
N TYR A 103 6.82 -18.45 -0.03
CA TYR A 103 5.57 -18.55 -0.77
C TYR A 103 5.63 -19.73 -1.74
N LYS A 104 4.56 -20.54 -1.76
CA LYS A 104 4.36 -21.67 -2.68
C LYS A 104 3.22 -21.36 -3.64
N THR A 105 3.27 -21.93 -4.84
CA THR A 105 2.13 -21.98 -5.73
C THR A 105 1.11 -22.99 -5.21
N VAL A 106 -0.17 -22.61 -5.19
CA VAL A 106 -1.28 -23.44 -4.72
C VAL A 106 -2.47 -23.31 -5.68
N PRO A 107 -3.26 -24.38 -5.87
CA PRO A 107 -4.51 -24.28 -6.63
C PRO A 107 -5.48 -23.30 -5.95
N VAL A 108 -6.09 -22.41 -6.73
CA VAL A 108 -7.16 -21.51 -6.30
C VAL A 108 -8.39 -21.84 -7.13
N THR A 109 -9.46 -22.29 -6.46
CA THR A 109 -10.72 -22.70 -7.12
C THR A 109 -11.91 -21.99 -6.50
N ALA A 110 -13.03 -21.97 -7.20
CA ALA A 110 -14.28 -21.36 -6.74
C ALA A 110 -15.48 -22.25 -7.10
N ASP A 111 -16.59 -22.12 -6.35
CA ASP A 111 -17.87 -22.77 -6.70
C ASP A 111 -18.36 -22.35 -8.08
N THR A 112 -18.08 -21.11 -8.48
CA THR A 112 -18.47 -20.59 -9.79
C THR A 112 -17.44 -19.60 -10.29
N GLU A 113 -17.00 -19.80 -11.52
CA GLU A 113 -16.18 -18.84 -12.24
C GLU A 113 -17.06 -17.97 -13.14
N ILE A 114 -17.07 -16.66 -12.88
CA ILE A 114 -17.87 -15.70 -13.64
C ILE A 114 -17.01 -14.89 -14.61
N THR A 115 -17.63 -14.43 -15.69
CA THR A 115 -17.03 -13.41 -16.57
C THR A 115 -17.22 -12.02 -15.96
N GLU A 116 -16.35 -11.07 -16.28
CA GLU A 116 -16.31 -9.77 -15.60
C GLU A 116 -17.62 -9.00 -15.76
N ILE A 117 -18.25 -8.67 -14.62
CA ILE A 117 -19.41 -7.79 -14.57
C ILE A 117 -18.87 -6.36 -14.53
N ARG A 118 -18.66 -5.76 -15.70
CA ARG A 118 -18.28 -4.34 -15.81
C ARG A 118 -19.53 -3.48 -15.78
N SER A 119 -19.49 -2.40 -15.00
CA SER A 119 -20.49 -1.34 -15.12
C SER A 119 -20.14 -0.44 -16.31
N ASP A 120 -21.15 0.09 -16.99
CA ASP A 120 -20.94 1.07 -18.08
C ASP A 120 -20.50 2.45 -17.58
N LYS A 121 -20.29 2.61 -16.26
CA LYS A 121 -20.09 3.92 -15.64
C LYS A 121 -18.66 4.43 -15.78
N ASN A 122 -17.67 3.56 -16.02
CA ASN A 122 -16.24 3.91 -16.10
C ASN A 122 -15.82 4.81 -14.93
N ARG A 123 -16.05 4.31 -13.71
CA ARG A 123 -15.77 5.02 -12.45
C ARG A 123 -14.63 4.33 -11.70
N SER A 124 -13.90 5.10 -10.89
CA SER A 124 -12.82 4.56 -10.06
C SER A 124 -13.01 4.83 -8.57
N VAL A 125 -12.56 3.91 -7.73
CA VAL A 125 -12.22 4.23 -6.33
C VAL A 125 -10.71 4.39 -6.21
N VAL A 126 -10.27 5.39 -5.45
CA VAL A 126 -8.83 5.72 -5.32
C VAL A 126 -8.40 5.53 -3.86
N ALA A 127 -7.34 4.76 -3.60
CA ALA A 127 -6.75 4.70 -2.27
C ALA A 127 -6.25 6.09 -1.86
N PHE A 128 -6.79 6.63 -0.76
CA PHE A 128 -6.58 8.00 -0.34
C PHE A 128 -6.22 8.13 1.15
N SER A 129 -4.92 8.11 1.43
CA SER A 129 -4.36 8.25 2.79
C SER A 129 -4.11 9.71 3.21
N GLY A 130 -4.27 10.65 2.26
CA GLY A 130 -3.90 12.06 2.40
C GLY A 130 -2.43 12.35 2.09
N GLY A 131 -1.64 11.34 1.73
CA GLY A 131 -0.25 11.51 1.29
C GLY A 131 -0.14 12.04 -0.14
N LEU A 132 1.06 12.47 -0.52
CA LEU A 132 1.37 13.02 -1.85
C LEU A 132 0.97 12.08 -3.00
N ASP A 133 1.30 10.79 -2.91
CA ASP A 133 1.05 9.85 -4.01
C ASP A 133 -0.45 9.64 -4.22
N SER A 134 -1.22 9.55 -3.14
CA SER A 134 -2.68 9.50 -3.22
C SER A 134 -3.30 10.81 -3.73
N ALA A 135 -2.75 11.96 -3.32
CA ALA A 135 -3.21 13.28 -3.76
C ALA A 135 -2.97 13.49 -5.26
N TYR A 136 -1.79 13.13 -5.74
CA TYR A 136 -1.46 13.13 -7.16
C TYR A 136 -2.39 12.20 -7.94
N SER A 137 -2.53 10.94 -7.49
CA SER A 137 -3.32 9.93 -8.19
C SER A 137 -4.78 10.33 -8.35
N ILE A 138 -5.41 10.83 -7.28
CA ILE A 138 -6.80 11.27 -7.41
C ILE A 138 -6.94 12.54 -8.24
N LEU A 139 -6.00 13.47 -8.13
CA LEU A 139 -6.04 14.75 -8.84
C LEU A 139 -5.93 14.56 -10.35
N VAL A 140 -5.00 13.72 -10.83
CA VAL A 140 -4.84 13.50 -12.27
C VAL A 140 -6.06 12.82 -12.89
N HIS A 141 -6.74 11.96 -12.13
CA HIS A 141 -7.99 11.34 -12.55
C HIS A 141 -9.15 12.33 -12.53
N ALA A 142 -9.32 13.10 -11.45
CA ALA A 142 -10.36 14.12 -11.31
C ALA A 142 -10.26 15.24 -12.37
N ARG A 143 -9.04 15.56 -12.83
CA ARG A 143 -8.79 16.61 -13.82
C ARG A 143 -8.64 16.11 -15.26
N GLY A 144 -8.76 14.81 -15.52
CA GLY A 144 -8.56 14.28 -16.86
C GLY A 144 -7.10 14.35 -17.37
N ALA A 145 -6.13 14.49 -16.48
CA ALA A 145 -4.74 14.82 -16.81
C ALA A 145 -3.88 13.61 -17.26
N VAL A 146 -4.45 12.41 -17.31
CA VAL A 146 -3.80 11.19 -17.84
C VAL A 146 -4.46 10.70 -19.14
N GLY A 147 -5.19 11.58 -19.83
CA GLY A 147 -5.76 11.33 -21.15
C GLY A 147 -6.79 10.20 -21.13
N ARG A 148 -6.70 9.26 -22.08
CA ARG A 148 -7.66 8.13 -22.19
C ARG A 148 -7.62 7.18 -20.99
N ARG A 149 -6.59 7.26 -20.14
CA ARG A 149 -6.51 6.51 -18.88
C ARG A 149 -7.33 7.15 -17.76
N SER A 150 -7.80 8.39 -17.92
CA SER A 150 -8.58 9.06 -16.90
C SER A 150 -9.90 8.35 -16.68
N VAL A 151 -10.21 8.14 -15.41
CA VAL A 151 -11.43 7.47 -14.93
C VAL A 151 -11.93 8.32 -13.78
N ALA A 152 -13.20 8.70 -13.82
CA ALA A 152 -13.74 9.67 -12.87
C ALA A 152 -13.82 9.04 -11.46
N PRO A 153 -13.23 9.67 -10.42
CA PRO A 153 -13.31 9.15 -9.06
C PRO A 153 -14.75 9.14 -8.54
N ALA A 154 -15.25 7.97 -8.16
CA ALA A 154 -16.48 7.80 -7.40
C ALA A 154 -16.27 8.08 -5.90
N ALA A 155 -15.10 7.72 -5.37
CA ALA A 155 -14.72 8.00 -3.99
C ALA A 155 -13.19 7.95 -3.81
N GLY A 156 -12.69 8.70 -2.83
CA GLY A 156 -11.42 8.41 -2.18
C GLY A 156 -11.64 7.46 -1.02
N VAL A 157 -10.81 6.42 -0.86
CA VAL A 157 -10.98 5.37 0.15
C VAL A 157 -9.85 5.45 1.18
N LEU A 158 -10.20 5.69 2.44
CA LEU A 158 -9.28 5.62 3.57
C LEU A 158 -9.52 4.36 4.39
N VAL A 159 -8.46 3.60 4.70
CA VAL A 159 -8.59 2.31 5.39
C VAL A 159 -8.10 2.40 6.85
N HIS A 160 -8.93 1.94 7.79
CA HIS A 160 -8.60 1.76 9.21
C HIS A 160 -8.25 0.29 9.48
N GLY A 161 -7.16 0.05 10.20
CA GLY A 161 -6.65 -1.31 10.50
C GLY A 161 -5.59 -1.82 9.53
N LEU A 162 -5.13 -0.96 8.61
CA LEU A 162 -3.92 -1.15 7.82
C LEU A 162 -2.77 -0.34 8.44
N ASP A 163 -2.34 0.77 7.83
CA ASP A 163 -1.27 1.63 8.35
C ASP A 163 -1.60 2.21 9.73
N ILE A 164 -2.87 2.58 9.95
CA ILE A 164 -3.39 3.05 11.24
C ILE A 164 -4.02 1.85 11.97
N PRO A 165 -3.48 1.39 13.11
CA PRO A 165 -4.05 0.26 13.86
C PRO A 165 -5.50 0.49 14.29
N LEU A 166 -6.27 -0.60 14.45
CA LEU A 166 -7.68 -0.52 14.89
C LEU A 166 -7.84 0.16 16.25
N SER A 167 -6.86 0.00 17.14
CA SER A 167 -6.82 0.66 18.45
C SER A 167 -6.62 2.18 18.37
N SER A 168 -6.07 2.70 17.28
CA SER A 168 -5.76 4.13 17.09
C SER A 168 -6.95 4.90 16.50
N THR A 169 -8.09 4.88 17.20
CA THR A 169 -9.35 5.50 16.75
C THR A 169 -9.25 7.02 16.56
N HIS A 170 -8.56 7.72 17.48
CA HIS A 170 -8.38 9.16 17.40
C HIS A 170 -7.52 9.58 16.18
N ALA A 171 -6.37 8.90 15.98
CA ALA A 171 -5.55 9.08 14.79
C ALA A 171 -6.33 8.84 13.49
N PHE A 172 -7.16 7.79 13.45
CA PHE A 172 -8.01 7.53 12.28
C PHE A 172 -9.04 8.64 12.05
N ALA A 173 -9.71 9.11 13.10
CA ALA A 173 -10.67 10.21 12.99
C ALA A 173 -10.00 11.50 12.46
N SER A 174 -8.80 11.81 12.94
CA SER A 174 -8.00 12.95 12.46
C SER A 174 -7.60 12.81 10.99
N ALA A 175 -7.15 11.62 10.58
CA ALA A 175 -6.84 11.31 9.19
C ALA A 175 -8.08 11.41 8.28
N ALA A 176 -9.22 10.87 8.73
CA ALA A 176 -10.48 10.93 7.99
C ALA A 176 -11.01 12.37 7.82
N LYS A 177 -10.91 13.20 8.87
CA LYS A 177 -11.26 14.63 8.80
C LYS A 177 -10.40 15.38 7.78
N SER A 178 -9.09 15.14 7.80
CA SER A 178 -8.13 15.75 6.89
C SER A 178 -8.38 15.29 5.45
N ALA A 179 -8.57 13.99 5.24
CA ALA A 179 -8.88 13.41 3.94
C ALA A 179 -10.18 13.97 3.36
N ARG A 180 -11.24 14.09 4.18
CA ARG A 180 -12.52 14.68 3.76
C ARG A 180 -12.37 16.14 3.34
N THR A 181 -11.57 16.91 4.07
CA THR A 181 -11.27 18.32 3.74
C THR A 181 -10.55 18.43 2.41
N ALA A 182 -9.55 17.57 2.17
CA ALA A 182 -8.81 17.52 0.92
C ALA A 182 -9.72 17.13 -0.26
N LEU A 183 -10.47 16.04 -0.14
CA LEU A 183 -11.34 15.53 -1.20
C LEU A 183 -12.51 16.46 -1.55
N LYS A 184 -12.99 17.26 -0.59
CA LYS A 184 -14.01 18.29 -0.83
C LYS A 184 -13.56 19.31 -1.89
N THR A 185 -12.26 19.60 -2.00
CA THR A 185 -11.74 20.51 -3.03
C THR A 185 -11.82 19.95 -4.45
N LEU A 186 -12.05 18.65 -4.59
CA LEU A 186 -12.20 17.94 -5.86
C LEU A 186 -13.63 17.46 -6.14
N ASP A 187 -14.59 17.77 -5.26
CA ASP A 187 -15.94 17.23 -5.29
C ASP A 187 -16.00 15.68 -5.31
N VAL A 188 -15.09 15.05 -4.56
CA VAL A 188 -15.03 13.60 -4.40
C VAL A 188 -15.43 13.24 -2.97
N PRO A 189 -16.36 12.29 -2.76
CA PRO A 189 -16.69 11.84 -1.40
C PRO A 189 -15.58 10.97 -0.80
N LEU A 190 -15.48 10.98 0.52
CA LEU A 190 -14.63 10.07 1.28
C LEU A 190 -15.44 8.83 1.67
N ALA A 191 -14.97 7.65 1.28
CA ALA A 191 -15.39 6.38 1.85
C ALA A 191 -14.34 5.87 2.85
N THR A 192 -14.78 5.15 3.86
CA THR A 192 -13.89 4.51 4.84
C THR A 192 -14.10 3.00 4.86
N VAL A 193 -13.02 2.24 4.98
CA VAL A 193 -13.06 0.79 5.19
C VAL A 193 -12.34 0.46 6.49
N THR A 194 -13.04 -0.09 7.48
CA THR A 194 -12.42 -0.60 8.71
C THR A 194 -12.24 -2.12 8.59
N THR A 195 -11.04 -2.63 8.83
CA THR A 195 -10.73 -4.05 8.69
C THR A 195 -9.71 -4.55 9.71
N ASN A 196 -9.83 -5.80 10.13
CA ASN A 196 -8.81 -6.51 10.92
C ASN A 196 -7.83 -7.32 10.05
N TRP A 197 -7.86 -7.17 8.71
CA TRP A 197 -7.03 -7.94 7.78
C TRP A 197 -5.55 -7.99 8.15
N ARG A 198 -4.95 -6.85 8.54
CA ARG A 198 -3.53 -6.77 8.90
C ARG A 198 -3.19 -7.64 10.10
N GLU A 199 -4.07 -7.69 11.09
CA GLU A 199 -3.84 -8.46 12.31
C GLU A 199 -4.06 -9.96 12.08
N GLN A 200 -4.97 -10.30 11.17
CA GLN A 200 -5.43 -11.67 10.95
C GLN A 200 -4.63 -12.40 9.87
N LEU A 201 -4.43 -11.80 8.70
CA LEU A 201 -3.89 -12.49 7.51
C LEU A 201 -2.50 -12.01 7.08
N CYS A 202 -2.11 -10.79 7.44
CA CYS A 202 -0.82 -10.24 7.04
C CYS A 202 0.30 -10.75 7.95
N HIS A 203 1.23 -11.53 7.39
CA HIS A 203 2.43 -11.95 8.10
C HIS A 203 3.57 -10.94 7.94
N ASN A 204 3.81 -10.50 6.70
CA ASN A 204 4.90 -9.61 6.36
C ASN A 204 4.37 -8.35 5.64
N TRP A 205 4.15 -7.28 6.41
CA TRP A 205 3.61 -6.02 5.89
C TRP A 205 4.31 -5.51 4.63
N ARG A 206 5.64 -5.55 4.61
CA ARG A 206 6.47 -5.06 3.49
C ARG A 206 6.19 -5.81 2.18
N MET A 207 5.77 -7.07 2.26
CA MET A 207 5.51 -7.93 1.10
C MET A 207 4.02 -8.02 0.76
N GLU A 208 3.14 -7.88 1.75
CA GLU A 208 1.75 -8.31 1.59
C GLU A 208 0.74 -7.17 1.60
N HIS A 209 1.13 -5.97 2.03
CA HIS A 209 0.21 -4.84 2.25
C HIS A 209 -0.70 -4.51 1.06
N MET A 210 -0.20 -4.66 -0.17
CA MET A 210 -1.00 -4.36 -1.37
C MET A 210 -2.23 -5.26 -1.49
N ALA A 211 -2.16 -6.52 -1.05
CA ALA A 211 -3.32 -7.39 -0.99
C ALA A 211 -4.41 -6.82 -0.07
N GLY A 212 -4.04 -6.30 1.10
CA GLY A 212 -4.97 -5.65 2.02
C GLY A 212 -5.58 -4.35 1.46
N VAL A 213 -4.77 -3.54 0.78
CA VAL A 213 -5.24 -2.30 0.13
C VAL A 213 -6.22 -2.62 -0.99
N VAL A 214 -5.85 -3.53 -1.91
CA VAL A 214 -6.66 -3.88 -3.07
C VAL A 214 -7.94 -4.63 -2.67
N ALA A 215 -7.88 -5.49 -1.65
CA ALA A 215 -9.08 -6.10 -1.08
C ALA A 215 -10.04 -5.05 -0.48
N SER A 216 -9.50 -3.98 0.11
CA SER A 216 -10.29 -2.87 0.64
C SER A 216 -10.93 -2.03 -0.48
N LEU A 217 -10.24 -1.83 -1.62
CA LEU A 217 -10.80 -1.14 -2.78
C LEU A 217 -11.84 -1.99 -3.53
N ASN A 218 -11.62 -3.30 -3.64
CA ASN A 218 -12.57 -4.23 -4.26
C ASN A 218 -13.92 -4.27 -3.55
N GLN A 219 -14.02 -3.73 -2.32
CA GLN A 219 -15.31 -3.57 -1.64
C GLN A 219 -16.30 -2.72 -2.44
N PHE A 220 -15.83 -1.88 -3.35
CA PHE A 220 -16.65 -1.00 -4.17
C PHE A 220 -16.93 -1.56 -5.58
N HIS A 221 -16.72 -2.87 -5.80
CA HIS A 221 -17.18 -3.52 -7.02
C HIS A 221 -18.67 -3.27 -7.25
N GLY A 222 -19.06 -3.01 -8.50
CA GLY A 222 -20.41 -2.60 -8.90
C GLY A 222 -20.70 -1.11 -8.74
N LEU A 223 -19.92 -0.38 -7.92
CA LEU A 223 -19.90 1.09 -7.90
C LEU A 223 -18.81 1.66 -8.82
N ALA A 224 -17.66 0.99 -8.85
CA ALA A 224 -16.50 1.36 -9.67
C ALA A 224 -15.95 0.13 -10.41
N ASP A 225 -15.44 0.37 -11.61
CA ASP A 225 -14.80 -0.65 -12.46
C ASP A 225 -13.29 -0.70 -12.24
N VAL A 226 -12.73 0.36 -11.66
CA VAL A 226 -11.29 0.55 -11.50
C VAL A 226 -10.92 0.91 -10.06
N ALA A 227 -10.01 0.14 -9.47
CA ALA A 227 -9.27 0.54 -8.28
C ALA A 227 -8.00 1.28 -8.71
N VAL A 228 -7.72 2.44 -8.12
CA VAL A 228 -6.49 3.19 -8.35
C VAL A 228 -5.68 3.26 -7.06
N VAL A 229 -4.41 2.87 -7.14
CA VAL A 229 -3.41 3.04 -6.08
C VAL A 229 -2.29 3.94 -6.57
N GLY A 230 -1.75 4.78 -5.69
CA GLY A 230 -0.53 5.53 -5.98
C GLY A 230 0.67 4.60 -6.01
N SER A 231 1.62 4.86 -6.90
CA SER A 231 2.89 4.16 -6.95
C SER A 231 3.83 4.59 -5.83
N ASP A 232 4.60 3.64 -5.31
CA ASP A 232 5.68 3.89 -4.35
C ASP A 232 6.84 4.60 -5.06
N GLU A 233 7.49 3.95 -6.03
CA GLU A 233 8.57 4.50 -6.88
C GLU A 233 8.12 4.87 -8.30
N GLY A 234 8.99 5.53 -9.07
CA GLY A 234 8.82 5.76 -10.51
C GLY A 234 9.17 4.53 -11.36
N TYR A 235 8.90 4.56 -12.67
CA TYR A 235 9.31 3.48 -13.58
C TYR A 235 10.84 3.33 -13.72
N ASP A 236 11.61 4.31 -13.23
CA ASP A 236 13.06 4.30 -13.22
C ASP A 236 13.67 3.49 -12.06
N GLU A 237 12.86 3.06 -11.09
CA GLU A 237 13.27 2.22 -9.96
C GLU A 237 12.16 1.22 -9.63
N ILE A 238 12.45 -0.07 -9.71
CA ILE A 238 11.50 -1.13 -9.34
C ILE A 238 12.14 -1.96 -8.22
N ASP A 239 11.65 -1.82 -7.00
CA ASP A 239 12.11 -2.63 -5.85
C ASP A 239 11.39 -3.99 -5.85
N ILE A 240 12.15 -5.07 -6.01
CA ILE A 240 11.63 -6.44 -6.02
C ILE A 240 12.51 -7.31 -5.13
N PRO A 241 11.93 -8.08 -4.17
CA PRO A 241 10.50 -8.15 -3.85
C PRO A 241 10.03 -6.99 -2.95
N TRP A 242 8.95 -6.33 -3.35
CA TRP A 242 8.20 -5.36 -2.54
C TRP A 242 6.71 -5.54 -2.78
N GLY A 243 5.89 -5.33 -1.75
CA GLY A 243 4.46 -5.65 -1.81
C GLY A 243 3.67 -4.82 -2.82
N SER A 244 4.13 -3.62 -3.14
CA SER A 244 3.56 -2.73 -4.16
C SER A 244 4.56 -2.60 -5.31
N ASN A 245 4.30 -3.18 -6.48
CA ASN A 245 5.22 -3.03 -7.61
C ASN A 245 4.51 -3.15 -8.96
N TYR A 246 5.13 -2.62 -10.01
CA TYR A 246 4.53 -2.60 -11.36
C TYR A 246 4.39 -3.97 -12.03
N VAL A 247 5.07 -5.00 -11.53
CA VAL A 247 5.00 -6.37 -12.08
C VAL A 247 3.75 -7.07 -11.56
N THR A 248 3.54 -7.11 -10.24
CA THR A 248 2.45 -7.90 -9.64
C THR A 248 1.20 -7.10 -9.32
N ASN A 249 1.24 -5.76 -9.28
CA ASN A 249 0.02 -4.98 -9.05
C ASN A 249 -1.04 -5.26 -10.13
N PRO A 250 -0.73 -5.22 -11.44
CA PRO A 250 -1.74 -5.52 -12.47
C PRO A 250 -2.39 -6.90 -12.30
N LEU A 251 -1.66 -7.87 -11.76
CA LEU A 251 -2.11 -9.25 -11.52
C LEU A 251 -3.09 -9.39 -10.34
N LEU A 252 -3.37 -8.30 -9.61
CA LEU A 252 -4.48 -8.24 -8.65
C LEU A 252 -5.77 -7.71 -9.28
N SER A 253 -5.81 -7.58 -10.61
CA SER A 253 -7.02 -7.23 -11.35
C SER A 253 -7.94 -8.43 -11.51
N GLY A 254 -9.24 -8.19 -11.43
CA GLY A 254 -10.28 -9.18 -11.68
C GLY A 254 -11.49 -8.53 -12.32
N ALA A 255 -12.67 -8.74 -11.73
CA ALA A 255 -13.88 -8.03 -12.12
C ALA A 255 -13.75 -6.51 -11.91
N MET A 256 -12.91 -6.08 -10.96
CA MET A 256 -12.42 -4.70 -10.85
C MET A 256 -10.95 -4.65 -11.32
N GLN A 257 -10.63 -3.72 -12.22
CA GLN A 257 -9.25 -3.51 -12.71
C GLN A 257 -8.43 -2.75 -11.67
N LEU A 258 -7.20 -3.19 -11.38
CA LEU A 258 -6.25 -2.40 -10.59
C LEU A 258 -5.36 -1.55 -11.51
N ARG A 259 -5.21 -0.25 -11.18
CA ARG A 259 -4.26 0.65 -11.83
C ARG A 259 -3.32 1.27 -10.80
N THR A 260 -2.04 1.24 -11.10
CA THR A 260 -1.01 1.96 -10.34
C THR A 260 -0.70 3.29 -11.05
N GLU A 261 -0.88 4.40 -10.35
CA GLU A 261 -0.74 5.76 -10.91
C GLU A 261 0.45 6.50 -10.28
N GLY A 262 1.15 7.31 -11.08
CA GLY A 262 2.31 8.09 -10.65
C GLY A 262 3.65 7.65 -11.23
N GLY A 263 3.76 6.47 -11.82
CA GLY A 263 5.04 5.89 -12.22
C GLY A 263 5.86 6.66 -13.26
N ALA A 264 5.20 7.40 -14.13
CA ALA A 264 5.89 8.23 -15.13
C ALA A 264 6.53 9.49 -14.54
N LYS A 265 6.27 9.80 -13.26
CA LYS A 265 6.76 11.02 -12.60
C LYS A 265 7.50 10.68 -11.33
N THR A 266 8.57 11.42 -11.10
CA THR A 266 9.28 11.37 -9.83
C THR A 266 8.43 11.99 -8.71
N ARG A 267 8.72 11.71 -7.44
CA ARG A 267 8.00 12.30 -6.30
C ARG A 267 8.04 13.83 -6.32
N THR A 268 9.18 14.43 -6.69
CA THR A 268 9.30 15.89 -6.87
C THR A 268 8.38 16.41 -7.99
N GLU A 269 8.25 15.69 -9.10
CA GLU A 269 7.38 16.08 -10.21
C GLU A 269 5.89 15.92 -9.88
N ARG A 270 5.52 14.89 -9.12
CA ARG A 270 4.16 14.72 -8.58
C ARG A 270 3.78 15.88 -7.68
N LEU A 271 4.68 16.29 -6.79
CA LEU A 271 4.48 17.43 -5.90
C LEU A 271 4.27 18.73 -6.69
N ALA A 272 5.15 19.02 -7.65
CA ALA A 272 5.03 20.20 -8.49
C ALA A 272 3.68 20.22 -9.25
N PHE A 273 3.24 19.07 -9.75
CA PHE A 273 1.93 18.95 -10.39
C PHE A 273 0.78 19.24 -9.42
N VAL A 274 0.80 18.64 -8.22
CA VAL A 274 -0.25 18.86 -7.21
C VAL A 274 -0.33 20.32 -6.81
N ALA A 275 0.81 20.96 -6.54
CA ALA A 275 0.87 22.37 -6.16
C ALA A 275 0.40 23.32 -7.28
N ALA A 276 0.69 23.00 -8.54
CA ALA A 276 0.28 23.83 -9.67
C ALA A 276 -1.21 23.68 -10.05
N ASN A 277 -1.86 22.56 -9.67
CA ASN A 277 -3.20 22.20 -10.18
C ASN A 277 -4.25 22.03 -9.10
N SER A 278 -3.90 22.26 -7.82
CA SER A 278 -4.84 22.16 -6.71
C SER A 278 -4.31 22.80 -5.43
N GLU A 279 -5.23 23.11 -4.53
CA GLU A 279 -4.90 23.46 -3.14
C GLU A 279 -4.58 22.23 -2.26
N LEU A 280 -4.34 21.05 -2.85
CA LEU A 280 -4.07 19.84 -2.09
C LEU A 280 -2.67 19.86 -1.49
N ALA A 281 -1.71 20.57 -2.09
CA ALA A 281 -0.32 20.59 -1.63
C ALA A 281 -0.23 20.94 -0.13
N ASP A 282 -0.97 21.95 0.30
CA ASP A 282 -0.99 22.43 1.69
C ASP A 282 -1.78 21.51 2.63
N LYS A 283 -2.57 20.59 2.06
CA LYS A 283 -3.44 19.63 2.75
C LYS A 283 -2.83 18.22 2.79
N ILE A 284 -1.65 18.00 2.19
CA ILE A 284 -0.98 16.70 2.22
C ILE A 284 -0.49 16.36 3.64
N ARG A 285 -0.75 15.13 4.06
CA ARG A 285 -0.24 14.54 5.30
C ARG A 285 0.77 13.43 4.98
N VAL A 286 2.03 13.63 5.37
CA VAL A 286 3.13 12.65 5.19
C VAL A 286 3.70 12.16 6.51
N CYS A 287 3.40 12.84 7.62
CA CYS A 287 3.93 12.48 8.93
C CYS A 287 3.24 11.23 9.49
N TRP A 288 4.06 10.27 9.91
CA TRP A 288 3.61 9.05 10.58
C TRP A 288 3.91 9.07 12.09
N GLU A 289 4.88 9.89 12.56
CA GLU A 289 5.32 9.91 13.97
C GLU A 289 4.32 10.60 14.92
N ASN A 290 3.48 11.52 14.41
CA ASN A 290 2.49 12.26 15.21
C ASN A 290 1.06 12.08 14.67
N PRO A 291 0.56 10.83 14.58
CA PRO A 291 -0.67 10.53 13.87
C PRO A 291 -1.91 11.18 14.49
N ASP A 292 -1.91 11.43 15.81
CA ASP A 292 -3.01 12.06 16.53
C ASP A 292 -3.23 13.52 16.16
N THR A 293 -2.16 14.23 15.79
CA THR A 293 -2.25 15.66 15.45
C THR A 293 -2.84 15.90 14.07
N GLY A 294 -2.81 14.89 13.18
CA GLY A 294 -3.18 15.03 11.77
C GLY A 294 -2.23 15.89 10.93
N GLY A 295 -1.24 16.56 11.55
CA GLY A 295 -0.33 17.50 10.89
C GLY A 295 1.07 16.94 10.62
N ASN A 296 1.88 17.69 9.86
CA ASN A 296 3.26 17.33 9.59
C ASN A 296 4.22 17.95 10.60
N CYS A 297 5.00 17.11 11.31
CA CYS A 297 5.90 17.59 12.38
C CYS A 297 7.08 18.43 11.86
N GLY A 298 7.44 18.28 10.58
CA GLY A 298 8.53 19.02 9.94
C GLY A 298 9.94 18.47 10.19
N VAL A 299 10.10 17.49 11.09
CA VAL A 299 11.42 17.02 11.55
C VAL A 299 11.67 15.52 11.37
N CYS A 300 10.64 14.70 11.18
CA CYS A 300 10.81 13.27 10.89
C CYS A 300 11.32 13.05 9.45
N GLU A 301 11.83 11.86 9.15
CA GLU A 301 12.38 11.51 7.83
C GLU A 301 11.41 11.82 6.68
N LYS A 302 10.15 11.39 6.78
CA LYS A 302 9.13 11.67 5.75
C LYS A 302 8.82 13.16 5.59
N CYS A 303 8.80 13.91 6.69
CA CYS A 303 8.59 15.36 6.64
C CYS A 303 9.80 16.06 5.99
N VAL A 304 11.02 15.70 6.36
CA VAL A 304 12.24 16.29 5.79
C VAL A 304 12.35 15.95 4.30
N SER A 305 12.15 14.68 3.93
CA SER A 305 12.13 14.22 2.54
C SER A 305 11.09 14.97 1.71
N THR A 306 9.88 15.15 2.22
CA THR A 306 8.82 15.87 1.49
C THR A 306 9.16 17.36 1.35
N GLN A 307 9.71 18.01 2.38
CA GLN A 307 10.20 19.39 2.25
C GLN A 307 11.34 19.53 1.24
N LEU A 308 12.24 18.54 1.13
CA LEU A 308 13.27 18.51 0.09
C LEU A 308 12.65 18.40 -1.31
N ASN A 309 11.54 17.67 -1.49
CA ASN A 309 10.80 17.64 -2.74
C ASN A 309 10.19 19.02 -3.09
N TYR A 310 9.67 19.75 -2.10
CA TYR A 310 9.20 21.14 -2.29
C TYR A 310 10.34 22.03 -2.80
N LEU A 311 11.46 22.03 -2.08
CA LEU A 311 12.64 22.82 -2.45
C LEU A 311 13.19 22.41 -3.82
N ALA A 312 13.22 21.12 -4.15
CA ALA A 312 13.65 20.60 -5.46
C ALA A 312 12.66 20.87 -6.60
N ALA A 313 11.41 21.21 -6.28
CA ALA A 313 10.41 21.71 -7.21
C ALA A 313 10.47 23.23 -7.39
N GLY A 314 11.27 23.94 -6.58
CA GLY A 314 11.32 25.41 -6.56
C GLY A 314 10.12 26.03 -5.85
N ILE A 315 9.48 25.28 -4.95
CA ILE A 315 8.27 25.67 -4.23
C ILE A 315 8.62 25.77 -2.75
N GLU A 316 8.17 26.83 -2.08
CA GLU A 316 8.29 26.93 -0.63
C GLU A 316 7.51 25.80 0.06
N PRO A 317 8.12 25.01 0.96
CA PRO A 317 7.40 23.98 1.69
C PRO A 317 6.15 24.51 2.41
N GLN A 318 5.05 23.77 2.40
CA GLN A 318 3.79 24.19 3.03
C GLN A 318 3.22 23.07 3.91
N GLY A 319 2.42 23.42 4.92
CA GLY A 319 1.76 22.43 5.78
C GLY A 319 2.68 21.69 6.76
N PHE A 320 3.84 22.27 7.14
CA PHE A 320 4.76 21.71 8.14
C PHE A 320 4.87 22.62 9.36
N ALA A 321 4.83 22.03 10.56
CA ALA A 321 4.98 22.77 11.81
C ALA A 321 6.38 23.39 11.98
N LYS A 322 7.40 22.78 11.37
CA LYS A 322 8.80 23.25 11.37
C LYS A 322 9.40 23.10 9.99
N ARG A 323 10.22 24.09 9.60
CA ARG A 323 11.03 24.03 8.38
C ARG A 323 12.21 23.08 8.58
N ALA A 324 12.54 22.31 7.55
CA ALA A 324 13.76 21.54 7.51
C ALA A 324 14.98 22.48 7.55
N THR A 325 15.81 22.34 8.58
CA THR A 325 17.06 23.08 8.72
C THR A 325 18.20 22.30 8.07
N TRP A 326 19.34 22.96 7.88
CA TRP A 326 20.57 22.30 7.45
C TRP A 326 20.87 21.06 8.30
N TRP A 327 20.76 21.17 9.63
CA TRP A 327 21.06 20.08 10.56
C TRP A 327 20.07 18.93 10.43
N THR A 328 18.77 19.20 10.34
CA THR A 328 17.77 18.12 10.18
C THR A 328 17.93 17.38 8.87
N ILE A 329 18.37 18.08 7.81
CA ILE A 329 18.64 17.46 6.51
C ILE A 329 19.92 16.62 6.58
N ALA A 330 21.02 17.21 7.06
CA ALA A 330 22.34 16.55 7.15
C ALA A 330 22.34 15.33 8.09
N SER A 331 21.49 15.35 9.12
CA SER A 331 21.37 14.27 10.10
C SER A 331 20.25 13.28 9.79
N ALA A 332 19.39 13.54 8.78
CA ALA A 332 18.23 12.70 8.47
C ALA A 332 18.60 11.21 8.37
N PRO A 333 17.85 10.32 9.03
CA PRO A 333 18.11 8.89 8.95
C PRO A 333 17.66 8.37 7.57
N VAL A 334 18.50 7.56 6.93
CA VAL A 334 18.13 6.79 5.73
C VAL A 334 18.06 5.33 6.15
N ARG A 335 16.86 4.79 6.26
CA ARG A 335 16.61 3.47 6.88
C ARG A 335 16.52 2.36 5.84
N SER A 336 16.39 2.69 4.56
CA SER A 336 16.16 1.74 3.47
C SER A 336 16.76 2.21 2.14
N LYS A 337 16.79 1.30 1.15
CA LYS A 337 17.12 1.65 -0.24
C LYS A 337 16.14 2.70 -0.80
N GLY A 338 14.84 2.54 -0.54
CA GLY A 338 13.81 3.49 -0.97
C GLY A 338 14.02 4.91 -0.40
N ASP A 339 14.38 5.04 0.88
CA ASP A 339 14.68 6.37 1.46
C ASP A 339 15.86 7.05 0.74
N LEU A 340 16.87 6.28 0.34
CA LEU A 340 18.01 6.80 -0.41
C LEU A 340 17.65 7.15 -1.85
N TYR A 341 16.78 6.35 -2.49
CA TYR A 341 16.22 6.66 -3.81
C TYR A 341 15.53 8.03 -3.79
N PHE A 342 14.63 8.31 -2.85
CA PHE A 342 13.94 9.59 -2.76
C PHE A 342 14.88 10.79 -2.52
N LEU A 343 15.95 10.60 -1.73
CA LEU A 343 16.97 11.63 -1.55
C LEU A 343 17.75 11.91 -2.83
N LEU A 344 18.16 10.86 -3.56
CA LEU A 344 18.86 10.99 -4.84
C LEU A 344 17.95 11.61 -5.90
N GLU A 345 16.68 11.23 -5.93
CA GLU A 345 15.67 11.72 -6.86
C GLU A 345 15.49 13.23 -6.72
N SER A 346 15.19 13.72 -5.50
CA SER A 346 15.04 15.16 -5.23
C SER A 346 16.34 15.93 -5.47
N HIS A 347 17.51 15.34 -5.20
CA HIS A 347 18.79 15.95 -5.52
C HIS A 347 19.01 16.12 -7.05
N LYS A 348 18.72 15.08 -7.84
CA LYS A 348 18.76 15.13 -9.31
C LYS A 348 17.75 16.14 -9.86
N ALA A 349 16.55 16.19 -9.28
CA ALA A 349 15.51 17.15 -9.65
C ALA A 349 15.95 18.60 -9.42
N ALA A 350 16.60 18.90 -8.29
CA ALA A 350 17.16 20.22 -8.00
C ALA A 350 18.28 20.61 -8.98
N ASN A 351 19.17 19.67 -9.32
CA ASN A 351 20.21 19.86 -10.33
C ASN A 351 19.63 20.22 -11.70
N ARG A 352 18.65 19.44 -12.19
CA ARG A 352 18.00 19.67 -13.49
C ARG A 352 17.34 21.05 -13.57
N ARG A 353 16.87 21.60 -12.45
CA ARG A 353 16.22 22.91 -12.35
C ARG A 353 17.17 24.06 -12.01
N GLY A 354 18.48 23.82 -11.86
CA GLY A 354 19.44 24.85 -11.48
C GLY A 354 19.19 25.47 -10.10
N LEU A 355 18.56 24.73 -9.19
CA LEU A 355 18.25 25.23 -7.85
C LEU A 355 19.46 25.06 -6.94
N HIS A 356 19.82 26.10 -6.19
CA HIS A 356 20.99 26.11 -5.30
C HIS A 356 20.59 26.43 -3.86
N GLY A 357 21.44 26.10 -2.89
CA GLY A 357 21.22 26.46 -1.48
C GLY A 357 21.94 25.55 -0.49
N MET A 358 22.07 26.02 0.76
CA MET A 358 22.73 25.27 1.84
C MET A 358 22.05 23.93 2.13
N TRP A 359 20.74 23.83 1.91
CA TRP A 359 19.99 22.58 2.03
C TRP A 359 20.49 21.49 1.07
N ARG A 360 20.99 21.85 -0.12
CA ARG A 360 21.56 20.89 -1.08
C ARG A 360 22.90 20.34 -0.61
N VAL A 361 23.71 21.18 0.03
CA VAL A 361 24.97 20.76 0.65
C VAL A 361 24.68 19.75 1.76
N ALA A 362 23.72 20.07 2.65
CA ALA A 362 23.26 19.15 3.69
C ALA A 362 22.76 17.81 3.10
N GLN A 363 21.95 17.87 2.04
CA GLN A 363 21.45 16.67 1.36
C GLN A 363 22.60 15.83 0.77
N SER A 364 23.61 16.48 0.18
CA SER A 364 24.79 15.81 -0.39
C SER A 364 25.61 15.11 0.69
N ILE A 365 25.78 15.73 1.86
CA ILE A 365 26.41 15.12 3.04
C ILE A 365 25.62 13.88 3.48
N THR A 366 24.29 13.98 3.56
CA THR A 366 23.43 12.83 3.92
C THR A 366 23.57 11.69 2.93
N ILE A 367 23.55 11.99 1.63
CA ILE A 367 23.74 10.99 0.56
C ILE A 367 25.11 10.32 0.71
N LEU A 368 26.19 11.10 0.79
CA LEU A 368 27.56 10.58 0.91
C LEU A 368 27.74 9.73 2.15
N ARG A 369 27.29 10.22 3.32
CA ARG A 369 27.36 9.48 4.59
C ARG A 369 26.74 8.10 4.49
N HIS A 370 25.58 8.00 3.83
CA HIS A 370 24.89 6.72 3.70
C HIS A 370 25.48 5.84 2.60
N ILE A 371 25.95 6.40 1.48
CA ILE A 371 26.68 5.62 0.48
C ILE A 371 27.93 4.99 1.10
N LEU A 372 28.68 5.72 1.92
CA LEU A 372 29.85 5.21 2.63
C LEU A 372 29.48 4.17 3.70
N ALA A 373 28.32 4.30 4.36
CA ALA A 373 27.84 3.34 5.35
C ALA A 373 27.11 2.10 4.77
N ARG A 374 26.82 2.08 3.45
CA ARG A 374 26.06 1.01 2.77
C ARG A 374 26.56 -0.41 3.07
N PRO A 375 27.87 -0.72 3.06
CA PRO A 375 28.34 -2.09 3.29
C PRO A 375 27.87 -2.66 4.64
N ARG A 376 27.84 -1.82 5.68
CA ARG A 376 27.41 -2.22 7.03
C ARG A 376 25.89 -2.39 7.12
N LEU A 377 25.12 -1.49 6.50
CA LEU A 377 23.65 -1.53 6.54
C LEU A 377 23.10 -2.71 5.73
N TRP A 378 23.70 -2.99 4.56
CA TRP A 378 23.34 -4.14 3.74
C TRP A 378 23.48 -5.46 4.49
N LEU A 379 24.59 -5.65 5.22
CA LEU A 379 24.80 -6.85 6.04
C LEU A 379 23.72 -7.01 7.13
N LEU A 380 23.33 -5.90 7.78
CA LEU A 380 22.26 -5.92 8.79
C LEU A 380 20.90 -6.23 8.19
N ASP A 381 20.61 -5.73 6.98
CA ASP A 381 19.35 -6.00 6.28
C ASP A 381 19.27 -7.44 5.80
N GLU A 382 20.37 -8.03 5.31
CA GLU A 382 20.43 -9.46 4.98
C GLU A 382 20.20 -10.35 6.21
N VAL A 383 20.77 -9.98 7.36
CA VAL A 383 20.53 -10.69 8.64
C VAL A 383 19.07 -10.56 9.06
N LYS A 384 18.49 -9.35 9.02
CA LYS A 384 17.06 -9.15 9.33
C LYS A 384 16.16 -9.90 8.36
N ALA A 385 16.49 -9.92 7.07
CA ALA A 385 15.77 -10.67 6.06
C ALA A 385 15.90 -12.18 6.30
N ALA A 386 17.07 -12.68 6.71
CA ALA A 386 17.26 -14.08 7.10
C ALA A 386 16.43 -14.45 8.34
N ILE A 387 16.36 -13.58 9.34
CA ILE A 387 15.51 -13.76 10.53
C ILE A 387 14.03 -13.78 10.16
N ARG A 388 13.57 -12.82 9.34
CA ARG A 388 12.16 -12.74 8.88
C ARG A 388 11.77 -13.91 7.99
N ARG A 389 12.72 -14.49 7.24
CA ARG A 389 12.52 -15.70 6.42
C ARG A 389 12.25 -16.95 7.27
N ASN A 390 12.57 -16.95 8.57
CA ASN A 390 12.31 -18.06 9.48
C ASN A 390 11.16 -17.72 10.43
N GLU A 391 9.96 -18.20 10.12
CA GLU A 391 8.74 -17.88 10.85
C GLU A 391 8.81 -18.21 12.35
N SER A 392 9.41 -19.36 12.71
CA SER A 392 9.56 -19.76 14.11
C SER A 392 10.49 -18.80 14.88
N LEU A 393 11.57 -18.36 14.24
CA LEU A 393 12.54 -17.44 14.81
C LEU A 393 11.96 -16.03 14.90
N TYR A 394 11.25 -15.58 13.86
CA TYR A 394 10.56 -14.30 13.82
C TYR A 394 9.50 -14.20 14.93
N ARG A 395 8.66 -15.23 15.13
CA ARG A 395 7.66 -15.25 16.21
C ARG A 395 8.30 -15.24 17.61
N ARG A 396 9.44 -15.92 17.80
CA ARG A 396 10.18 -15.93 19.08
C ARG A 396 10.89 -14.61 19.38
N LEU A 397 11.46 -13.97 18.36
CA LEU A 397 12.19 -12.71 18.49
C LEU A 397 11.28 -11.48 18.42
N ARG A 398 10.00 -11.65 18.06
CA ARG A 398 9.03 -10.56 18.03
C ARG A 398 8.84 -10.01 19.45
N PRO A 399 9.18 -8.74 19.73
CA PRO A 399 8.81 -8.12 20.99
C PRO A 399 7.28 -8.06 21.07
N LYS A 400 6.70 -8.61 22.14
CA LYS A 400 5.27 -8.46 22.43
C LYS A 400 4.98 -6.95 22.53
N GLY A 401 4.18 -6.42 21.61
CA GLY A 401 3.67 -5.04 21.69
C GLY A 401 4.27 -3.99 20.74
N LYS A 402 5.09 -4.33 19.74
CA LYS A 402 5.45 -3.38 18.66
C LYS A 402 4.97 -3.88 17.29
N THR A 403 4.04 -3.14 16.68
CA THR A 403 3.70 -3.22 15.26
C THR A 403 4.87 -2.65 14.46
N ASN A 404 5.39 -3.40 13.49
CA ASN A 404 6.45 -2.88 12.61
C ASN A 404 5.90 -1.75 11.73
N GLU A 405 6.59 -0.62 11.76
CA GLU A 405 6.66 0.39 10.68
C GLU A 405 7.21 -0.21 9.38
#